data_AF-A0A0C2NLC5-F1
#
_entry.id   AF-A0A0C2NLC5-F1
#
_cell.length_a   1.000
_cell.length_b   1.000
_cell.length_c   1.000
_cell.angle_alpha   90.00
_cell.angle_beta   90.00
_cell.angle_gamma   90.00
#
_symmetry.space_group_name_H-M   'P 1'
#
loop_
_entity.id
_entity.type
_entity.pdbx_description
1 polymer ?
#
loop_
_entity_poly.entity_id
_entity_poly.type
_entity_poly.pdbx_seq_one_letter_code
_entity_poly.pdbx_strand_id
1 'polypeptide(L)'
;MDYKTYSYDPMFFINVSKIWSAFLNGSRNTFQIDTLYKLECLGAVFSIDISSKLRKVSDGSRNFVMTKNTKQKLYIIHLTLVLVYKIINQTGIFFERVFKELHRSLKQYFERTLIDDQTIENQFILLQIYLKSHLSLNIQIGPREEEVVYRLIERLATYPPISKIL
;
A
#
# COMPACT_ATOMS: atom_id res chain seq x y z
N MET A 1 30.02 -2.54 -12.60
CA MET A 1 29.03 -3.63 -12.66
C MET A 1 27.78 -3.01 -13.27
N ASP A 2 27.56 -3.21 -14.57
CA ASP A 2 26.40 -2.67 -15.27
C ASP A 2 25.16 -3.48 -14.90
N TYR A 3 24.33 -2.94 -14.01
CA TYR A 3 23.04 -3.52 -13.70
C TYR A 3 22.13 -3.31 -14.91
N LYS A 4 21.95 -4.35 -15.73
CA LYS A 4 20.86 -4.38 -16.72
C LYS A 4 19.56 -4.11 -15.97
N THR A 5 18.97 -2.95 -16.22
CA THR A 5 17.62 -2.61 -15.78
C THR A 5 16.66 -3.53 -16.51
N TYR A 6 16.30 -4.64 -15.88
CA TYR A 6 15.19 -5.47 -16.35
C TYR A 6 13.93 -4.61 -16.33
N SER A 7 13.48 -4.25 -17.52
CA SER A 7 12.19 -3.57 -17.73
C SER A 7 11.09 -4.58 -17.40
N TYR A 8 10.54 -4.46 -16.21
CA TYR A 8 9.40 -5.25 -15.78
C TYR A 8 8.13 -4.73 -16.48
N ASP A 9 7.29 -5.62 -17.02
CA ASP A 9 6.00 -5.28 -17.63
C ASP A 9 4.90 -5.06 -16.57
N PRO A 10 4.45 -3.81 -16.32
CA PRO A 10 3.36 -3.46 -15.42
C PRO A 10 2.14 -4.40 -15.49
N MET A 11 1.76 -4.80 -16.70
CA MET A 11 0.56 -5.60 -16.93
C MET A 11 0.67 -7.02 -16.37
N PHE A 12 1.87 -7.63 -16.43
CA PHE A 12 2.10 -8.97 -15.91
C PHE A 12 1.79 -9.06 -14.41
N PHE A 13 2.39 -8.21 -13.57
CA PHE A 13 2.10 -8.30 -12.12
C PHE A 13 0.69 -7.83 -11.76
N ILE A 14 0.03 -7.00 -12.57
CA ILE A 14 -1.40 -6.71 -12.36
C ILE A 14 -2.23 -7.99 -12.52
N ASN A 15 -1.92 -8.82 -13.53
CA ASN A 15 -2.59 -10.10 -13.71
C ASN A 15 -2.24 -11.10 -12.61
N VAL A 16 -0.96 -11.19 -12.23
CA VAL A 16 -0.52 -12.03 -11.09
C VAL A 16 -1.22 -11.60 -9.79
N SER A 17 -1.38 -10.30 -9.55
CA SER A 17 -2.11 -9.77 -8.40
C SER A 17 -3.58 -10.18 -8.41
N LYS A 18 -4.24 -10.21 -9.56
CA LYS A 18 -5.63 -10.71 -9.68
C LYS A 18 -5.72 -12.20 -9.38
N ILE A 19 -4.79 -13.01 -9.89
CA ILE A 19 -4.73 -14.45 -9.62
C ILE A 19 -4.57 -14.70 -8.11
N TRP A 20 -3.60 -14.03 -7.47
CA TRP A 20 -3.39 -14.16 -6.03
C TRP A 20 -4.59 -13.66 -5.22
N SER A 21 -5.28 -12.61 -5.67
CA SER A 21 -6.52 -12.16 -5.03
C SER A 21 -7.60 -13.23 -5.06
N ALA A 22 -7.82 -13.84 -6.24
CA ALA A 22 -8.83 -14.87 -6.41
C ALA A 22 -8.50 -16.08 -5.55
N PHE A 23 -7.22 -16.45 -5.50
CA PHE A 23 -6.73 -17.54 -4.66
C PHE A 23 -6.95 -17.24 -3.17
N LEU A 24 -6.51 -16.09 -2.65
CA LEU A 24 -6.66 -15.71 -1.24
C LEU A 24 -8.13 -15.52 -0.79
N ASN A 25 -9.03 -15.22 -1.71
CA ASN A 25 -10.47 -15.09 -1.42
C ASN A 25 -11.27 -16.38 -1.67
N GLY A 26 -10.64 -17.44 -2.17
CA GLY A 26 -11.29 -18.71 -2.43
C GLY A 26 -11.68 -19.41 -1.13
N SER A 27 -12.93 -19.85 -1.02
CA SER A 27 -13.46 -20.54 0.18
C SER A 27 -12.82 -21.90 0.47
N ARG A 28 -12.14 -22.50 -0.52
CA ARG A 28 -11.42 -23.77 -0.40
C ARG A 28 -9.90 -23.60 -0.37
N ASN A 29 -9.41 -22.37 -0.21
CA ASN A 29 -7.98 -22.12 -0.26
C ASN A 29 -7.30 -22.61 1.03
N THR A 30 -6.34 -23.51 0.89
CA THR A 30 -5.49 -24.01 1.97
C THR A 30 -4.16 -23.26 2.07
N PHE A 31 -3.91 -22.31 1.16
CA PHE A 31 -2.68 -21.55 1.15
C PHE A 31 -2.58 -20.63 2.35
N GLN A 32 -1.54 -20.86 3.14
CA GLN A 32 -1.19 -20.07 4.30
C GLN A 32 0.04 -19.21 3.98
N ILE A 33 -0.01 -17.95 4.42
CA ILE A 33 1.14 -17.04 4.42
C ILE A 33 1.91 -17.30 5.72
N ASP A 34 2.63 -18.41 5.75
CA ASP A 34 3.34 -18.96 6.91
C ASP A 34 4.84 -18.66 6.90
N THR A 35 5.37 -18.06 5.82
CA THR A 35 6.77 -17.65 5.71
C THR A 35 6.92 -16.19 5.34
N LEU A 36 8.03 -15.58 5.78
CA LEU A 36 8.39 -14.20 5.41
C LEU A 36 8.51 -14.04 3.90
N TYR A 37 9.13 -15.02 3.22
CA TYR A 37 9.27 -15.00 1.76
C TYR A 37 7.92 -14.94 1.03
N LYS A 38 6.92 -15.75 1.44
CA LYS A 38 5.57 -15.69 0.85
C LYS A 38 4.93 -14.32 1.07
N LEU A 39 5.09 -13.76 2.28
CA LEU A 39 4.55 -12.45 2.62
C LEU A 39 5.24 -11.32 1.82
N GLU A 40 6.55 -11.40 1.62
CA GLU A 40 7.32 -10.47 0.80
C GLU A 40 6.86 -10.50 -0.65
N CYS A 41 6.78 -11.68 -1.26
CA CYS A 41 6.34 -11.83 -2.64
C CYS A 41 4.93 -11.27 -2.85
N LEU A 42 3.98 -11.61 -1.98
CA LEU A 42 2.62 -11.08 -2.04
C LEU A 42 2.59 -9.57 -1.79
N GLY A 43 3.34 -9.09 -0.80
CA GLY A 43 3.48 -7.66 -0.51
C GLY A 43 3.97 -6.88 -1.71
N ALA A 44 4.99 -7.38 -2.42
CA ALA A 44 5.50 -6.75 -3.63
C ALA A 44 4.47 -6.76 -4.77
N VAL A 45 3.89 -7.92 -5.08
CA VAL A 45 2.87 -8.06 -6.14
C VAL A 45 1.68 -7.13 -5.90
N PHE A 46 1.19 -7.08 -4.66
CA PHE A 46 0.07 -6.22 -4.30
C PHE A 46 0.45 -4.74 -4.28
N SER A 47 1.66 -4.39 -3.83
CA SER A 47 2.15 -3.01 -3.90
C SER A 47 2.12 -2.49 -5.33
N ILE A 48 2.57 -3.28 -6.30
CA ILE A 48 2.55 -2.89 -7.71
C ILE A 48 1.11 -2.66 -8.21
N ASP A 49 0.18 -3.57 -7.93
CA ASP A 49 -1.23 -3.40 -8.32
C ASP A 49 -1.87 -2.15 -7.68
N ILE A 50 -1.62 -1.92 -6.39
CA ILE A 50 -2.12 -0.74 -5.67
C ILE A 50 -1.50 0.53 -6.23
N SER A 51 -0.19 0.60 -6.46
CA SER A 51 0.48 1.74 -7.08
C SER A 51 -0.09 2.07 -8.45
N SER A 52 -0.36 1.04 -9.28
CA SER A 52 -1.00 1.24 -10.59
C SER A 52 -2.39 1.85 -10.47
N LYS A 53 -3.19 1.41 -9.48
CA LYS A 53 -4.53 1.95 -9.23
C LYS A 53 -4.48 3.39 -8.72
N LEU A 54 -3.60 3.69 -7.77
CA LEU A 54 -3.44 5.04 -7.22
C LEU A 54 -3.00 6.03 -8.31
N ARG A 55 -2.02 5.67 -9.15
CA ARG A 55 -1.60 6.51 -10.28
C ARG A 55 -2.73 6.83 -11.25
N LYS A 56 -3.52 5.83 -11.63
CA LYS A 56 -4.71 6.04 -12.49
C LYS A 56 -5.68 7.05 -11.91
N VAL A 57 -5.79 7.12 -10.58
CA VAL A 57 -6.66 8.07 -9.89
C VAL A 57 -6.05 9.46 -9.87
N SER A 58 -4.76 9.54 -9.56
CA SER A 58 -3.98 10.78 -9.64
C SER A 58 -3.95 11.39 -11.05
N ASP A 59 -4.12 10.58 -12.09
CA ASP A 59 -4.22 11.00 -13.50
C ASP A 59 -5.67 11.35 -13.91
N GLY A 60 -6.64 11.26 -13.00
CA GLY A 60 -8.06 11.55 -13.25
C GLY A 60 -8.79 10.49 -14.08
N SER A 61 -8.16 9.35 -14.35
CA SER A 61 -8.72 8.33 -15.24
C SER A 61 -9.77 7.42 -14.59
N ARG A 62 -9.72 7.25 -13.25
CA ARG A 62 -10.63 6.37 -12.47
C ARG A 62 -10.71 6.79 -11.00
N ASN A 63 -11.76 6.38 -10.30
CA ASN A 63 -11.89 6.53 -8.85
C ASN A 63 -11.20 5.38 -8.10
N PHE A 64 -10.65 5.67 -6.91
CA PHE A 64 -10.04 4.65 -6.06
C PHE A 64 -11.12 4.01 -5.18
N VAL A 65 -11.57 2.81 -5.55
CA VAL A 65 -12.61 2.09 -4.80
C VAL A 65 -11.99 1.13 -3.80
N MET A 66 -12.26 1.36 -2.52
CA MET A 66 -11.82 0.50 -1.43
C MET A 66 -12.74 -0.72 -1.25
N THR A 67 -12.52 -1.76 -2.05
CA THR A 67 -13.23 -3.04 -1.92
C THR A 67 -12.66 -3.90 -0.79
N LYS A 68 -13.38 -4.94 -0.34
CA LYS A 68 -12.86 -5.95 0.61
C LYS A 68 -11.51 -6.53 0.16
N ASN A 69 -11.38 -6.85 -1.13
CA ASN A 69 -10.13 -7.35 -1.70
C ASN A 69 -9.01 -6.28 -1.69
N THR A 70 -9.34 -5.02 -1.97
CA THR A 70 -8.39 -3.90 -1.85
C THR A 70 -7.89 -3.77 -0.41
N LYS A 71 -8.79 -3.82 0.59
CA LYS A 71 -8.41 -3.80 2.01
C LYS A 71 -7.49 -4.97 2.38
N GLN A 72 -7.82 -6.18 1.95
CA GLN A 72 -6.99 -7.37 2.20
C GLN A 72 -5.56 -7.19 1.65
N LYS A 73 -5.43 -6.68 0.42
CA LYS A 73 -4.12 -6.36 -0.17
C LYS A 73 -3.36 -5.32 0.65
N LEU A 74 -4.03 -4.25 1.05
CA LEU A 74 -3.43 -3.19 1.87
C LEU A 74 -2.98 -3.72 3.23
N TYR A 75 -3.71 -4.62 3.87
CA TYR A 75 -3.26 -5.27 5.11
C TYR A 75 -2.02 -6.13 4.90
N ILE A 76 -1.97 -6.91 3.81
CA ILE A 76 -0.78 -7.71 3.48
C ILE A 76 0.42 -6.79 3.25
N ILE A 77 0.26 -5.71 2.47
CA ILE A 77 1.29 -4.69 2.26
C ILE A 77 1.74 -4.07 3.59
N HIS A 78 0.80 -3.71 4.47
CA HIS A 78 1.11 -3.14 5.78
C HIS A 78 1.94 -4.11 6.62
N LEU A 79 1.52 -5.38 6.70
CA LEU A 79 2.27 -6.43 7.40
C LEU A 79 3.67 -6.63 6.80
N THR A 80 3.79 -6.62 5.48
CA THR A 80 5.10 -6.68 4.82
C THR A 80 5.96 -5.48 5.23
N LEU A 81 5.45 -4.24 5.13
CA LEU A 81 6.16 -3.03 5.54
C LEU A 81 6.55 -3.06 7.03
N VAL A 82 5.72 -3.62 7.92
CA VAL A 82 6.09 -3.83 9.33
C VAL A 82 7.32 -4.70 9.46
N LEU A 83 7.50 -5.69 8.59
CA LEU A 83 8.62 -6.61 8.66
C LEU A 83 9.81 -6.19 7.78
N VAL A 84 9.62 -5.21 6.89
CA VAL A 84 10.64 -4.71 5.95
C VAL A 84 11.96 -4.38 6.64
N TYR A 85 11.98 -3.86 7.88
CA TYR A 85 13.23 -3.57 8.59
C TYR A 85 14.05 -4.83 8.95
N LYS A 86 13.39 -5.97 9.23
CA LYS A 86 14.08 -7.27 9.45
C LYS A 86 14.57 -7.86 8.12
N ILE A 87 13.88 -7.48 7.05
CA ILE A 87 13.93 -8.04 5.73
C ILE A 87 15.00 -7.33 4.87
N ILE A 88 15.17 -6.00 4.96
CA ILE A 88 16.13 -5.21 4.15
C ILE A 88 17.58 -5.70 4.30
N ASN A 89 17.96 -6.25 5.47
CA ASN A 89 19.29 -6.83 5.65
C ASN A 89 19.49 -8.15 4.88
N GLN A 90 18.43 -8.75 4.34
CA GLN A 90 18.41 -10.05 3.67
C GLN A 90 17.79 -10.02 2.26
N THR A 91 16.90 -9.06 1.96
CA THR A 91 16.19 -8.99 0.68
C THR A 91 16.86 -8.09 -0.34
N GLY A 92 16.80 -8.51 -1.59
CA GLY A 92 17.37 -7.77 -2.70
C GLY A 92 16.71 -6.41 -2.95
N ILE A 93 17.50 -5.54 -3.60
CA ILE A 93 17.20 -4.17 -4.09
C ILE A 93 15.82 -4.04 -4.77
N PHE A 94 15.29 -5.14 -5.33
CA PHE A 94 13.99 -5.16 -5.99
C PHE A 94 12.82 -4.77 -5.08
N PHE A 95 12.77 -5.28 -3.85
CA PHE A 95 11.63 -5.04 -2.95
C PHE A 95 11.59 -3.59 -2.50
N GLU A 96 12.74 -3.04 -2.13
CA GLU A 96 12.88 -1.64 -1.75
C GLU A 96 12.34 -0.72 -2.85
N ARG A 97 12.70 -0.99 -4.11
CA ARG A 97 12.20 -0.23 -5.26
C ARG A 97 10.68 -0.30 -5.38
N VAL A 98 10.08 -1.47 -5.24
CA VAL A 98 8.61 -1.65 -5.33
C VAL A 98 7.89 -0.86 -4.25
N PHE A 99 8.37 -0.91 -3.00
CA PHE A 99 7.74 -0.18 -1.91
C PHE A 99 7.97 1.34 -1.99
N LYS A 100 9.11 1.80 -2.53
CA LYS A 100 9.32 3.22 -2.85
C LYS A 100 8.35 3.72 -3.91
N GLU A 101 8.05 2.91 -4.92
CA GLU A 101 7.03 3.24 -5.93
C GLU A 101 5.62 3.32 -5.34
N LEU A 102 5.29 2.42 -4.40
CA LEU A 102 4.04 2.51 -3.63
C LEU A 102 3.97 3.78 -2.80
N HIS A 103 5.03 4.09 -2.06
CA HIS A 103 5.12 5.32 -1.27
C HIS A 103 4.89 6.57 -2.14
N ARG A 104 5.57 6.66 -3.29
CA ARG A 104 5.39 7.77 -4.24
C ARG A 104 3.94 7.86 -4.75
N SER A 105 3.32 6.72 -5.04
CA SER A 105 1.93 6.68 -5.54
C SER A 105 0.93 7.10 -4.47
N LEU A 106 1.15 6.73 -3.20
CA LEU A 106 0.35 7.18 -2.06
C LEU A 106 0.48 8.69 -1.85
N LYS A 107 1.71 9.20 -1.86
CA LYS A 107 1.96 10.65 -1.79
C LYS A 107 1.17 11.41 -2.85
N GLN A 108 1.30 11.01 -4.11
CA GLN A 108 0.57 11.63 -5.22
C GLN A 108 -0.94 11.54 -5.07
N TYR A 109 -1.43 10.42 -4.52
CA TYR A 109 -2.85 10.25 -4.25
C TYR A 109 -3.34 11.25 -3.19
N PHE A 110 -2.63 11.41 -2.07
CA PHE A 110 -3.00 12.37 -1.03
C PHE A 110 -2.88 13.83 -1.47
N GLU A 111 -1.88 14.15 -2.31
CA GLU A 111 -1.68 15.52 -2.80
C GLU A 111 -2.74 15.96 -3.81
N ARG A 112 -3.29 15.02 -4.60
CA ARG A 112 -4.20 15.33 -5.72
C ARG A 112 -5.66 15.04 -5.44
N THR A 113 -5.96 14.12 -4.53
CA THR A 113 -7.33 13.66 -4.28
C THR A 113 -7.82 14.22 -2.96
N LEU A 114 -9.02 14.78 -2.95
CA LEU A 114 -9.76 14.97 -1.71
C LEU A 114 -10.08 13.58 -1.19
N ILE A 115 -9.29 13.09 -0.23
CA ILE A 115 -9.56 11.77 0.38
C ILE A 115 -10.91 11.75 1.10
N ASP A 116 -11.58 12.90 1.16
CA ASP A 116 -12.84 13.16 1.80
C ASP A 116 -13.97 12.25 1.35
N ASP A 117 -13.90 11.73 0.13
CA ASP A 117 -14.86 10.78 -0.42
C ASP A 117 -14.69 9.35 0.14
N GLN A 118 -13.63 9.07 0.89
CA GLN A 118 -13.39 7.78 1.53
C GLN A 118 -13.97 7.74 2.94
N THR A 119 -14.41 6.56 3.37
CA THR A 119 -14.72 6.33 4.79
C THR A 119 -13.47 6.54 5.66
N ILE A 120 -13.69 6.98 6.90
CA ILE A 120 -12.62 7.22 7.89
C ILE A 120 -11.73 5.99 8.08
N GLU A 121 -12.31 4.79 8.11
CA GLU A 121 -11.56 3.52 8.16
C GLU A 121 -10.62 3.35 6.96
N ASN A 122 -11.09 3.66 5.74
CA ASN A 122 -10.28 3.56 4.53
C ASN A 122 -9.13 4.58 4.52
N GLN A 123 -9.41 5.80 4.97
CA GLN A 123 -8.39 6.84 5.13
C GLN A 123 -7.30 6.40 6.10
N PHE A 124 -7.71 5.83 7.23
CA PHE A 124 -6.80 5.34 8.26
C PHE A 124 -5.87 4.23 7.74
N ILE A 125 -6.40 3.25 6.98
CA ILE A 125 -5.58 2.19 6.38
C ILE A 125 -4.51 2.76 5.44
N LEU A 126 -4.90 3.70 4.56
CA LEU A 126 -3.97 4.33 3.62
C LEU A 126 -2.89 5.15 4.37
N LEU A 127 -3.30 5.92 5.38
CA LEU A 127 -2.39 6.71 6.21
C LEU A 127 -1.40 5.82 6.97
N GLN A 128 -1.86 4.71 7.55
CA GLN A 128 -0.99 3.75 8.23
C GLN A 128 0.10 3.20 7.31
N ILE A 129 -0.27 2.83 6.07
CA ILE A 129 0.69 2.33 5.09
C ILE A 129 1.68 3.43 4.68
N TYR A 130 1.19 4.65 4.48
CA TYR A 130 2.02 5.79 4.15
C TYR A 130 3.07 6.09 5.24
N LEU A 131 2.64 6.24 6.48
CA LEU A 131 3.54 6.44 7.63
C LEU A 131 4.50 5.26 7.79
N LYS A 132 4.01 4.03 7.63
CA LYS A 132 4.86 2.85 7.74
C LYS A 132 5.92 2.81 6.64
N SER A 133 5.59 3.22 5.42
CA SER A 133 6.57 3.29 4.33
C SER A 133 7.69 4.30 4.57
N HIS A 134 7.41 5.43 5.24
CA HIS A 134 8.47 6.36 5.69
C HIS A 134 9.46 5.67 6.63
N LEU A 135 8.94 5.06 7.69
CA LEU A 135 9.77 4.40 8.72
C LEU A 135 10.54 3.22 8.14
N SER A 136 9.87 2.35 7.38
CA SER A 136 10.44 1.10 6.90
C SER A 136 11.44 1.29 5.76
N LEU A 137 11.30 2.36 4.97
CA LEU A 137 12.19 2.65 3.83
C LEU A 137 13.19 3.79 4.12
N ASN A 138 13.21 4.28 5.37
CA ASN A 138 14.00 5.44 5.80
C ASN A 138 13.80 6.66 4.87
N ILE A 139 12.57 6.92 4.47
CA ILE A 139 12.20 8.09 3.66
C ILE A 139 11.84 9.21 4.62
N GLN A 140 12.56 10.33 4.55
CA GLN A 140 12.25 11.50 5.36
C GLN A 140 10.92 12.10 4.95
N ILE A 141 10.12 12.51 5.94
CA ILE A 141 8.88 13.23 5.73
C ILE A 141 9.23 14.68 5.40
N GLY A 142 8.74 15.17 4.26
CA GLY A 142 8.91 16.58 3.88
C GLY A 142 7.88 17.49 4.58
N PRO A 143 8.13 18.80 4.73
CA PRO A 143 7.19 19.73 5.39
C PRO A 143 5.78 19.74 4.78
N ARG A 144 5.70 19.61 3.46
CA ARG A 144 4.42 19.57 2.73
C ARG A 144 3.64 18.26 2.97
N GLU A 145 4.36 17.16 3.14
CA GLU A 145 3.76 15.86 3.46
C GLU A 145 3.28 15.83 4.90
N GLU A 146 4.03 16.47 5.80
CA GLU A 146 3.67 16.64 7.20
C GLU A 146 2.33 17.40 7.34
N GLU A 147 2.12 18.48 6.57
CA GLU A 147 0.84 19.20 6.54
C GLU A 147 -0.34 18.29 6.13
N VAL A 148 -0.14 17.48 5.08
CA VAL A 148 -1.14 16.52 4.61
C VAL A 148 -1.44 15.47 5.69
N VAL A 149 -0.41 14.94 6.34
CA VAL A 149 -0.55 13.97 7.43
C VAL A 149 -1.29 14.57 8.61
N TYR A 150 -0.95 15.79 9.06
CA TYR A 150 -1.65 16.43 10.17
C TYR A 150 -3.11 16.68 9.86
N ARG A 151 -3.43 17.17 8.66
CA ARG A 151 -4.82 17.36 8.24
C ARG A 151 -5.63 16.06 8.31
N LEU A 152 -5.03 14.94 7.91
CA LEU A 152 -5.67 13.62 8.01
C LEU A 152 -5.85 13.21 9.48
N ILE A 153 -4.82 13.39 10.32
CA ILE A 153 -4.88 13.04 11.74
C ILE A 153 -5.93 13.88 12.48
N GLU A 154 -5.98 15.19 12.26
CA GLU A 154 -6.98 16.08 12.85
C GLU A 154 -8.39 15.62 12.50
N ARG A 155 -8.61 15.28 11.23
CA ARG A 155 -9.90 14.77 10.78
C ARG A 155 -10.25 13.45 11.46
N LEU A 156 -9.30 12.51 11.56
CA LEU A 156 -9.52 11.25 12.27
C LEU A 156 -9.84 11.48 13.76
N ALA A 157 -9.22 12.49 14.39
CA ALA A 157 -9.44 12.84 15.79
C ALA A 157 -10.81 13.49 16.06
N THR A 158 -11.37 14.19 15.06
CA THR A 158 -12.74 14.75 15.16
C THR A 158 -13.84 13.71 14.99
N TYR A 159 -13.50 12.48 14.59
CA TYR A 159 -14.49 11.42 14.44
C TYR A 159 -15.00 10.95 15.82
N PRO A 160 -16.32 10.81 16.03
CA PRO A 160 -16.86 10.41 17.32
C PRO A 160 -16.28 9.07 17.76
N PRO A 161 -15.91 8.91 19.05
CA PRO A 161 -15.49 7.61 19.56
C PRO A 161 -16.60 6.58 19.32
N ILE A 162 -16.21 5.36 18.89
CA ILE A 162 -17.14 4.24 18.65
C ILE A 162 -18.00 3.96 19.90
N SER A 163 -17.48 4.25 21.10
CA SER A 163 -18.19 4.11 22.38
C SER A 163 -19.40 5.05 22.56
N LYS A 164 -19.65 5.99 21.62
CA LYS A 164 -20.86 6.84 21.63
C LYS A 164 -21.91 6.44 20.59
N ILE A 165 -21.67 5.38 19.82
CA ILE A 165 -22.54 4.94 18.70
C ILE A 165 -23.20 3.58 18.99
N LEU A 166 -22.66 2.80 19.94
CA LEU A 166 -23.23 1.55 20.46
C LEU A 166 -23.89 1.79 21.83
#